data_AF-A0A845RZ15-F1
#
_entry.id   AF-A0A845RZ15-F1
#
_cell.length_a   1.000
_cell.length_b   1.000
_cell.length_c   1.000
_cell.angle_alpha   90.00
_cell.angle_beta   90.00
_cell.angle_gamma   90.00
#
_symmetry.space_group_name_H-M   'P 1'
#
loop_
_entity.id
_entity.type
_entity.pdbx_description
1 polymer ?
#
loop_
_entity_poly.entity_id
_entity_poly.type
_entity_poly.pdbx_seq_one_letter_code
_entity_poly.pdbx_strand_id
1 'polypeptide(L)'
;SQTDWILKVGKKDSTKRKSVMRVNNIYSLLLAVESGVGLAALPDYMVQEKSTLVKVLPNIDGPKYEAHFVYPQSLKNVARIKSFRDFIFDKVNEWRF
;
A
#
# COMPACT_ATOMS: atom_id res chain seq x y z
N SER A 1 -11.91 -10.58 -1.69
CA SER A 1 -11.36 -9.46 -2.46
C SER A 1 -9.85 -9.58 -2.53
N GLN A 2 -9.18 -8.85 -3.44
CA GLN A 2 -7.72 -8.70 -3.40
C GLN A 2 -7.24 -8.29 -1.99
N THR A 3 -7.99 -7.45 -1.29
CA THR A 3 -7.66 -6.96 0.07
C THR A 3 -7.55 -8.05 1.15
N ASP A 4 -8.24 -9.18 0.99
CA ASP A 4 -8.27 -10.24 2.01
C ASP A 4 -7.18 -11.32 1.81
N TRP A 5 -6.29 -11.13 0.83
CA TRP A 5 -5.28 -12.12 0.44
C TRP A 5 -4.43 -12.58 1.64
N ILE A 6 -3.97 -11.64 2.48
CA ILE A 6 -3.10 -11.91 3.63
C ILE A 6 -3.76 -12.81 4.67
N LEU A 7 -5.10 -12.81 4.75
CA LEU A 7 -5.87 -13.66 5.66
C LEU A 7 -5.94 -15.11 5.17
N LYS A 8 -5.56 -15.39 3.92
CA LYS A 8 -5.56 -16.72 3.30
C LYS A 8 -4.17 -17.33 3.09
N VAL A 9 -3.11 -16.52 3.06
CA VAL A 9 -1.72 -16.99 2.84
C VAL A 9 -1.37 -18.15 3.77
N GLY A 10 -0.84 -19.24 3.22
CA GLY A 10 -0.42 -20.43 3.99
C GLY A 10 -1.55 -21.31 4.53
N LYS A 11 -2.82 -21.07 4.19
CA LYS A 11 -3.94 -21.98 4.50
C LYS A 11 -4.14 -22.97 3.33
N LYS A 12 -4.25 -24.27 3.64
CA LYS A 12 -4.48 -25.34 2.66
C LYS A 12 -5.93 -25.35 2.13
N ASP A 13 -6.89 -24.98 2.97
CA ASP A 13 -8.32 -25.27 2.71
C ASP A 13 -9.09 -24.05 2.20
N SER A 14 -8.41 -23.04 1.64
CA SER A 14 -8.99 -21.74 1.22
C SER A 14 -9.77 -20.97 2.30
N THR A 15 -9.74 -21.42 3.55
CA THR A 15 -10.42 -20.79 4.69
C THR A 15 -9.70 -19.49 5.09
N LYS A 16 -10.48 -18.47 5.42
CA LYS A 16 -9.99 -17.14 5.80
C LYS A 16 -9.75 -17.09 7.32
N ARG A 17 -8.59 -16.57 7.76
CA ARG A 17 -8.35 -16.26 9.18
C ARG A 17 -9.31 -15.17 9.67
N LYS A 18 -9.79 -15.28 10.91
CA LYS A 18 -10.52 -14.21 11.58
C LYS A 18 -9.55 -13.10 11.97
N SER A 19 -9.80 -11.88 11.50
CA SER A 19 -8.99 -10.71 11.87
C SER A 19 -9.28 -10.29 13.32
N VAL A 20 -8.25 -9.88 14.05
CA VAL A 20 -8.39 -9.27 15.38
C VAL A 20 -8.92 -7.83 15.31
N MET A 21 -8.64 -7.12 14.21
CA MET A 21 -9.06 -5.74 13.96
C MET A 21 -9.27 -5.51 12.46
N ARG A 22 -10.19 -4.61 12.10
CA ARG A 22 -10.41 -4.15 10.73
C ARG A 22 -10.60 -2.64 10.71
N VAL A 23 -9.88 -1.96 9.82
CA VAL A 23 -9.97 -0.51 9.61
C VAL A 23 -10.02 -0.20 8.12
N ASN A 24 -10.54 0.96 7.77
CA ASN A 24 -10.64 1.44 6.39
C ASN A 24 -9.67 2.59 6.09
N ASN A 25 -8.49 2.56 6.73
CA ASN A 25 -7.45 3.56 6.53
C ASN A 25 -6.07 2.90 6.69
N ILE A 26 -5.18 3.07 5.72
CA ILE A 26 -3.89 2.39 5.70
C ILE A 26 -2.92 2.93 6.76
N TYR A 27 -3.01 4.21 7.11
CA TYR A 27 -2.19 4.81 8.15
C TYR A 27 -2.62 4.35 9.55
N SER A 28 -3.93 4.24 9.80
CA SER A 28 -4.43 3.62 11.04
C SER A 28 -4.01 2.15 11.17
N LEU A 29 -3.88 1.43 10.04
CA LEU A 29 -3.38 0.06 10.04
C LEU A 29 -1.89 0.00 10.40
N LEU A 30 -1.07 0.91 9.87
CA LEU A 30 0.34 1.07 10.25
C LEU A 30 0.47 1.27 11.77
N LEU A 31 -0.22 2.27 12.33
CA LEU A 31 -0.17 2.57 13.76
C LEU A 31 -0.60 1.39 14.63
N ALA A 32 -1.60 0.62 14.20
CA ALA A 32 -2.05 -0.57 14.91
C ALA A 32 -0.96 -1.65 14.97
N VAL A 33 -0.22 -1.87 13.86
CA VAL A 33 0.90 -2.83 13.84
C VAL A 33 2.05 -2.33 14.72
N GLU A 34 2.41 -1.05 14.63
CA GLU A 34 3.46 -0.45 15.48
C GLU A 34 3.11 -0.51 16.97
N SER A 35 1.82 -0.45 17.31
CA SER A 35 1.30 -0.60 18.68
C SER A 35 1.17 -2.06 19.12
N GLY A 36 1.54 -3.04 18.29
CA GLY A 36 1.54 -4.45 18.64
C GLY A 36 0.20 -5.18 18.51
N VAL A 37 -0.79 -4.62 17.80
CA VAL A 37 -2.12 -5.26 17.61
C VAL A 37 -2.01 -6.59 16.85
N GLY A 38 -1.05 -6.71 15.94
CA GLY A 38 -0.83 -7.93 15.16
C GLY A 38 -0.10 -7.66 13.84
N LEU A 39 -0.21 -8.60 12.90
CA LEU A 39 0.41 -8.50 11.57
C LEU A 39 -0.55 -7.87 10.55
N ALA A 40 0.00 -7.09 9.63
CA ALA A 40 -0.75 -6.57 8.49
C ALA A 40 0.07 -6.63 7.19
N ALA A 41 -0.62 -6.66 6.05
CA ALA A 41 -0.02 -6.33 4.77
C ALA A 41 -0.01 -4.81 4.61
N LEU A 42 1.19 -4.22 4.57
CA LEU A 42 1.40 -2.79 4.36
C LEU A 42 2.11 -2.61 3.00
N PRO A 43 1.71 -1.61 2.19
CA PRO A 43 2.48 -1.22 1.02
C PRO A 43 3.89 -0.78 1.41
N ASP A 44 4.88 -1.10 0.58
CA ASP A 44 6.30 -0.83 0.87
C ASP A 44 6.55 0.68 1.11
N TYR A 45 5.81 1.56 0.42
CA TYR A 45 5.93 3.01 0.60
C TYR A 45 5.51 3.53 1.99
N MET A 46 4.78 2.73 2.79
CA MET A 46 4.37 3.13 4.13
C MET A 46 5.48 2.91 5.17
N VAL A 47 6.40 1.98 4.91
CA VAL A 47 7.41 1.56 5.88
C VAL A 47 8.67 2.39 5.64
N GLN A 48 8.86 3.42 6.45
CA GLN A 48 10.07 4.24 6.39
C GLN A 48 11.27 3.49 7.01
N GLU A 49 12.49 3.87 6.62
CA GLU A 49 13.75 3.24 7.09
C GLU A 49 13.93 3.21 8.62
N LYS A 50 13.19 4.03 9.38
CA LYS A 50 13.24 4.09 10.85
C LYS A 50 12.06 3.42 11.56
N SER A 51 11.26 2.62 10.85
CA SER A 51 10.14 1.92 11.45
C SER A 51 10.62 0.78 12.36
N THR A 52 9.89 0.51 13.45
CA THR A 52 10.08 -0.65 14.33
C THR A 52 9.53 -1.95 13.73
N LEU A 53 8.96 -1.86 12.53
CA LEU A 53 8.35 -2.97 11.82
C LEU A 53 9.38 -3.92 11.21
N VAL A 54 9.03 -5.20 11.23
CA VAL A 54 9.84 -6.29 10.64
C VAL A 54 9.02 -7.02 9.59
N LYS A 55 9.58 -7.21 8.39
CA LYS A 55 8.96 -8.02 7.32
C LYS A 55 9.06 -9.51 7.67
N VAL A 56 7.93 -10.11 8.06
CA VAL A 56 7.87 -11.51 8.54
C VAL A 56 7.67 -12.57 7.45
N LEU A 57 7.30 -12.16 6.23
CA LEU A 57 7.12 -13.04 5.07
C LEU A 57 7.96 -12.50 3.90
N PRO A 58 9.30 -12.60 3.96
CA PRO A 58 10.18 -11.94 3.00
C PRO A 58 10.06 -12.49 1.56
N ASN A 59 9.63 -13.74 1.41
CA ASN A 59 9.57 -14.45 0.12
C ASN A 59 8.16 -14.50 -0.49
N ILE A 60 7.19 -13.76 0.08
CA ILE A 60 5.81 -13.75 -0.42
C ILE A 60 5.50 -12.33 -0.88
N ASP A 61 5.21 -12.21 -2.17
CA ASP A 61 4.75 -10.96 -2.75
C ASP A 61 3.25 -10.78 -2.55
N GLY A 62 2.87 -9.55 -2.21
CA GLY A 62 1.49 -9.13 -2.22
C GLY A 62 0.97 -8.86 -3.63
N PRO A 63 -0.35 -8.61 -3.77
CA PRO A 63 -0.89 -8.11 -5.02
C PRO A 63 -0.24 -6.77 -5.40
N LYS A 64 0.02 -6.59 -6.68
CA LYS A 64 0.47 -5.31 -7.24
C LYS A 64 -0.74 -4.38 -7.40
N TYR A 65 -0.52 -3.10 -7.11
CA TYR A 65 -1.51 -2.05 -7.26
C TYR A 65 -1.06 -1.05 -8.32
N GLU A 66 -1.94 -0.70 -9.24
CA GLU A 66 -1.68 0.36 -10.21
C GLU A 66 -2.02 1.72 -9.59
N ALA A 67 -1.12 2.68 -9.80
CA ALA A 67 -1.33 4.07 -9.42
C ALA A 67 -1.66 4.90 -10.66
N HIS A 68 -2.69 5.74 -10.57
CA HIS A 68 -3.12 6.60 -11.66
C HIS A 68 -3.13 8.06 -11.23
N PHE A 69 -2.58 8.93 -12.08
CA PHE A 69 -2.73 10.38 -11.96
C PHE A 69 -4.02 10.80 -12.67
N VAL A 70 -5.07 11.13 -11.93
CA VAL A 70 -6.41 11.40 -12.46
C VAL A 70 -6.76 12.89 -12.30
N TYR A 71 -7.28 13.48 -13.37
CA TYR A 71 -7.80 14.86 -13.38
C TYR A 71 -8.93 14.98 -14.40
N PRO A 72 -9.86 15.94 -14.23
CA PRO A 72 -10.92 16.20 -15.21
C PRO A 72 -10.37 16.51 -16.61
N GLN A 73 -10.98 15.95 -17.65
CA GLN A 73 -10.53 16.14 -19.03
C GLN A 73 -10.42 17.62 -19.45
N SER A 74 -11.30 18.48 -18.94
CA SER A 74 -11.28 19.93 -19.19
C SER A 74 -9.96 20.60 -18.78
N LEU A 75 -9.21 19.99 -17.85
CA LEU A 75 -7.93 20.51 -17.36
C LEU A 75 -6.72 20.00 -18.16
N LYS A 76 -6.89 19.16 -19.19
CA LYS A 76 -5.79 18.56 -19.98
C LYS A 76 -4.81 19.59 -20.55
N ASN A 77 -5.29 20.78 -20.89
CA ASN A 77 -4.48 21.84 -21.49
C ASN A 77 -3.97 22.88 -20.48
N VAL A 78 -4.32 22.77 -19.20
CA VAL A 78 -3.90 23.71 -18.17
C VAL A 78 -2.42 23.51 -17.85
N ALA A 79 -1.61 24.56 -18.06
CA ALA A 79 -0.16 24.51 -17.88
C ALA A 79 0.26 24.00 -16.50
N ARG A 80 -0.38 24.50 -15.42
CA ARG A 80 -0.12 24.06 -14.04
C ARG A 80 -0.33 22.55 -13.84
N ILE A 81 -1.35 21.98 -14.48
CA ILE A 81 -1.64 20.53 -14.38
C ILE A 81 -0.60 19.72 -15.12
N LYS A 82 -0.16 20.17 -16.30
CA LYS A 82 0.93 19.53 -17.04
C LYS A 82 2.22 19.54 -16.24
N SER A 83 2.64 20.71 -15.73
CA SER A 83 3.86 20.84 -14.93
C SER A 83 3.81 19.99 -13.65
N PHE A 84 2.66 19.95 -12.97
CA PHE A 84 2.52 19.12 -11.77
C PHE A 84 2.54 17.62 -12.09
N ARG A 85 1.87 17.19 -13.18
CA ARG A 85 1.95 15.81 -13.67
C ARG A 85 3.40 15.44 -13.94
N ASP A 86 4.10 16.22 -14.75
CA ASP A 86 5.47 15.92 -15.16
C ASP A 86 6.38 15.81 -13.93
N PHE A 87 6.25 16.75 -12.98
CA PHE A 87 6.94 16.68 -11.68
C PHE A 87 6.66 15.40 -10.89
N ILE A 88 5.39 14.99 -10.78
CA ILE A 88 5.02 13.75 -10.05
C ILE A 88 5.61 12.52 -10.74
N PHE A 89 5.55 12.46 -12.07
CA PHE A 89 6.10 11.35 -12.83
C PHE A 89 7.62 11.26 -12.68
N ASP A 90 8.32 12.38 -12.72
CA ASP A 90 9.76 12.44 -12.46
C ASP A 90 10.09 11.91 -11.05
N LYS A 91 9.35 12.34 -10.03
CA LYS A 91 9.55 11.87 -8.65
C LYS A 91 9.26 10.38 -8.46
N VAL A 92 8.23 9.86 -9.13
CA VAL A 92 7.91 8.43 -9.08
C VAL A 92 8.98 7.59 -9.81
N ASN A 93 9.53 8.09 -10.92
CA ASN A 93 10.61 7.40 -11.64
C ASN A 93 11.94 7.42 -10.89
N GLU A 94 12.21 8.47 -10.12
CA GLU A 94 13.36 8.55 -9.21
C GLU A 94 13.21 7.63 -7.99
N TRP A 95 11.97 7.23 -7.67
CA TRP A 95 11.67 6.49 -6.45
C TRP A 95 12.22 5.06 -6.55
N ARG A 96 13.19 4.74 -5.69
CA ARG A 96 13.80 3.42 -5.58
C ARG A 96 13.30 2.72 -4.32
N PHE A 97 12.27 1.90 -4.47
CA PHE A 97 11.93 0.82 -3.54
C PHE A 97 11.67 -0.46 -4.35
#